data_AF-A0A969ZHA1-F1
#
_entry.id   AF-A0A969ZHA1-F1
#
_cell.length_a   1.000
_cell.length_b   1.000
_cell.length_c   1.000
_cell.angle_alpha   90.00
_cell.angle_beta   90.00
_cell.angle_gamma   90.00
#
_symmetry.space_group_name_H-M   'P 1'
#
loop_
_entity.id
_entity.type
_entity.pdbx_description
1 polymer ?
#
loop_
_entity_poly.entity_id
_entity_poly.type
_entity_poly.pdbx_seq_one_letter_code
_entity_poly.pdbx_strand_id
1 'polypeptide(L)'
;MNETLKNALILCAITLIAGILLGGVYEMTKAPRREQEIKAQNKAYNYVFDKADKFNEVDMEDLLESLSDALGKEDITNKNVLVSSVVEAISEDELLGYVISVTNKEGFGGDITFSVGIDLKYQVTGVYILSMSETAGLGMNAQNPEFLDQYKVSNSGLFITNKVDSAEGTNIDALTGATITSKAMTKGVNAAIITAKVIVSEREVE
;
A
#
# COMPACT_ATOMS: atom_id res chain seq x y z
N MET A 1 -3.97 37.52 -44.69
CA MET A 1 -3.50 36.66 -43.58
C MET A 1 -2.72 35.50 -44.20
N ASN A 2 -1.45 35.30 -43.82
CA ASN A 2 -0.62 34.25 -44.44
C ASN A 2 -1.20 32.86 -44.13
N GLU A 3 -1.22 31.96 -45.13
CA GLU A 3 -1.70 30.57 -45.02
C GLU A 3 -1.14 29.86 -43.77
N THR A 4 0.14 30.09 -43.47
CA THR A 4 0.83 29.56 -42.29
C THR A 4 0.22 30.04 -40.97
N LEU A 5 -0.17 31.31 -40.87
CA LEU A 5 -0.80 31.88 -39.68
C LEU A 5 -2.23 31.34 -39.50
N LYS A 6 -2.97 31.15 -40.60
CA LYS A 6 -4.31 30.57 -40.58
C LYS A 6 -4.28 29.12 -40.07
N ASN A 7 -3.35 28.31 -40.59
CA ASN A 7 -3.23 26.91 -40.20
C ASN A 7 -2.76 26.75 -38.75
N ALA A 8 -1.85 27.61 -38.28
CA ALA A 8 -1.44 27.65 -36.88
C ALA A 8 -2.59 27.99 -35.92
N LEU A 9 -3.43 28.96 -36.29
CA LEU A 9 -4.61 29.34 -35.50
C LEU A 9 -5.66 28.23 -35.45
N ILE A 10 -5.88 27.53 -36.57
CA ILE A 10 -6.81 26.39 -36.62
C ILE A 10 -6.32 25.26 -35.70
N LEU A 11 -5.02 24.93 -35.74
CA LEU A 11 -4.45 23.91 -34.86
C LEU A 11 -4.57 24.30 -33.38
N CYS A 12 -4.28 25.57 -33.05
CA CYS A 12 -4.44 26.11 -31.70
C CYS A 12 -5.90 26.02 -31.21
N ALA A 13 -6.87 26.34 -32.08
CA ALA A 13 -8.27 26.22 -31.73
C ALA A 13 -8.67 24.76 -31.46
N ILE A 14 -8.20 23.82 -32.28
CA ILE A 14 -8.49 22.39 -32.11
C ILE A 14 -7.87 21.85 -30.81
N THR A 15 -6.61 22.19 -30.51
CA THR A 15 -5.96 21.74 -29.26
C THR A 15 -6.62 22.34 -28.02
N LEU A 16 -7.06 23.60 -28.09
CA LEU A 16 -7.80 24.24 -27.00
C LEU A 16 -9.15 23.56 -26.75
N ILE A 17 -9.91 23.26 -27.81
CA ILE A 17 -11.17 22.53 -27.69
C ILE A 17 -10.94 21.12 -27.12
N ALA A 18 -9.93 20.40 -27.60
CA ALA A 18 -9.60 19.07 -27.09
C ALA A 18 -9.20 19.11 -25.61
N GLY A 19 -8.42 20.12 -25.18
CA GLY A 19 -8.04 20.32 -23.78
C GLY A 19 -9.24 20.62 -22.88
N ILE A 20 -10.18 21.45 -23.34
CA ILE A 20 -11.42 21.74 -22.60
C ILE A 20 -12.28 20.48 -22.46
N LEU A 21 -12.44 19.71 -23.54
CA LEU A 21 -13.22 18.46 -23.50
C LEU A 21 -12.58 17.43 -22.54
N LEU A 22 -11.26 17.23 -22.62
CA LEU A 22 -10.55 16.31 -21.75
C LEU A 22 -10.59 16.76 -20.28
N GLY A 23 -10.43 18.06 -20.02
CA GLY A 23 -10.54 18.66 -18.69
C GLY A 23 -11.94 18.52 -18.09
N GLY A 24 -12.99 18.70 -18.91
CA GLY A 24 -14.37 18.47 -18.48
C GLY A 24 -14.65 17.01 -18.11
N VAL A 25 -14.18 16.06 -18.93
CA VAL A 25 -14.28 14.63 -18.61
C VAL A 25 -13.51 14.27 -17.34
N TYR A 26 -12.33 14.87 -17.14
CA TYR A 26 -11.53 14.66 -15.94
C TYR A 26 -12.24 15.13 -14.67
N GLU A 27 -12.78 16.35 -14.65
CA GLU A 27 -13.53 16.87 -13.48
C GLU A 27 -14.78 16.04 -13.18
N MET A 28 -15.54 15.65 -14.22
CA MET A 28 -16.72 14.79 -14.02
C MET A 28 -16.38 13.40 -13.47
N THR A 29 -15.23 12.83 -13.83
CA THR A 29 -14.82 11.48 -13.40
C THR A 29 -14.07 11.47 -12.06
N LYS A 30 -13.57 12.62 -11.60
CA LYS A 30 -12.81 12.73 -10.35
C LYS A 30 -13.65 12.40 -9.12
N ALA A 31 -14.88 12.91 -9.05
CA ALA A 31 -15.79 12.66 -7.93
C ALA A 31 -16.13 11.17 -7.72
N PRO A 32 -16.60 10.42 -8.74
CA PRO A 32 -16.89 8.99 -8.57
C PRO A 32 -15.64 8.14 -8.30
N ARG A 33 -14.46 8.53 -8.81
CA ARG A 33 -13.20 7.85 -8.48
C ARG A 33 -12.86 7.94 -7.00
N ARG A 34 -12.97 9.15 -6.43
CA ARG A 34 -12.69 9.36 -5.01
C ARG A 34 -13.64 8.56 -4.12
N GLU A 35 -14.92 8.49 -4.47
CA GLU A 35 -15.88 7.69 -3.72
C GLU A 35 -15.57 6.19 -3.82
N GLN A 36 -15.13 5.71 -4.98
CA GLN A 36 -14.68 4.32 -5.14
C GLN A 36 -13.39 4.03 -4.37
N GLU A 37 -12.44 4.96 -4.34
CA GLU A 37 -11.21 4.85 -3.55
C GLU A 37 -11.53 4.78 -2.06
N ILE A 38 -12.38 5.68 -1.54
CA ILE A 38 -12.81 5.66 -0.13
C ILE A 38 -13.56 4.36 0.19
N LYS A 39 -14.45 3.89 -0.70
CA LYS A 39 -15.13 2.61 -0.52
C LYS A 39 -14.16 1.43 -0.53
N ALA A 40 -13.18 1.43 -1.42
CA ALA A 40 -12.16 0.40 -1.48
C ALA A 40 -11.27 0.40 -0.24
N GLN A 41 -10.90 1.58 0.25
CA GLN A 41 -10.12 1.77 1.46
C GLN A 41 -10.89 1.33 2.70
N ASN A 42 -12.14 1.76 2.87
CA ASN A 42 -13.01 1.29 3.96
C ASN A 42 -13.23 -0.22 3.91
N LYS A 43 -13.41 -0.78 2.71
CA LYS A 43 -13.51 -2.24 2.54
C LYS A 43 -12.22 -2.95 2.93
N ALA A 44 -11.06 -2.39 2.59
CA ALA A 44 -9.76 -2.90 3.00
C ALA A 44 -9.62 -2.90 4.52
N TYR A 45 -10.02 -1.81 5.19
CA TYR A 45 -9.93 -1.65 6.64
C TYR A 45 -10.79 -2.68 7.37
N ASN A 46 -12.06 -2.82 6.97
CA ASN A 46 -12.94 -3.84 7.52
C ASN A 46 -12.50 -5.27 7.18
N TYR A 47 -11.81 -5.49 6.06
CA TYR A 47 -11.29 -6.81 5.69
C TYR A 47 -10.12 -7.23 6.57
N VAL A 48 -9.23 -6.29 6.92
CA VAL A 48 -8.05 -6.59 7.75
C VAL A 48 -8.35 -6.49 9.25
N PHE A 49 -9.39 -5.76 9.65
CA PHE A 49 -9.91 -5.70 11.01
C PHE A 49 -11.43 -5.75 10.99
N ASP A 50 -11.98 -6.96 10.96
CA ASP A 50 -13.42 -7.21 10.94
C ASP A 50 -14.11 -6.91 12.29
N LYS A 51 -13.33 -6.89 13.37
CA LYS A 51 -13.78 -6.58 14.74
C LYS A 51 -13.74 -5.10 15.09
N ALA A 52 -13.16 -4.23 14.25
CA ALA A 52 -13.08 -2.81 14.57
C ALA A 52 -14.38 -2.08 14.21
N ASP A 53 -14.85 -1.24 15.13
CA ASP A 53 -16.03 -0.40 14.95
C ASP A 53 -15.69 0.97 14.37
N LYS A 54 -14.48 1.46 14.65
CA LYS A 54 -13.99 2.78 14.25
C LYS A 54 -12.56 2.70 13.73
N PHE A 55 -12.25 3.62 12.82
CA PHE A 55 -10.96 3.79 12.19
C PHE A 55 -10.54 5.25 12.29
N ASN A 56 -9.49 5.55 13.07
CA ASN A 56 -9.01 6.91 13.28
C ASN A 56 -7.66 7.11 12.59
N GLU A 57 -7.52 8.15 11.77
CA GLU A 57 -6.24 8.46 11.13
C GLU A 57 -5.21 8.91 12.18
N VAL A 58 -3.99 8.39 12.07
CA VAL A 58 -2.85 8.81 12.88
C VAL A 58 -2.06 9.84 12.09
N ASP A 59 -1.74 10.96 12.73
CA ASP A 59 -0.83 11.93 12.13
C ASP A 59 0.56 11.32 12.04
N MET A 60 1.08 11.26 10.82
CA MET A 60 2.39 10.68 10.55
C MET A 60 3.52 11.69 10.62
N GLU A 61 3.23 13.01 10.70
CA GLU A 61 4.27 14.05 10.61
C GLU A 61 5.39 13.86 11.63
N ASP A 62 5.04 13.50 12.87
CA ASP A 62 6.01 13.23 13.95
C ASP A 62 6.73 11.87 13.78
N LEU A 63 6.10 10.92 13.09
CA LEU A 63 6.62 9.56 12.83
C LEU A 63 7.51 9.48 11.58
N LEU A 64 7.50 10.51 10.71
CA LEU A 64 8.19 10.44 9.41
C LEU A 64 9.70 10.22 9.55
N GLU A 65 10.34 10.87 10.53
CA GLU A 65 11.79 10.77 10.73
C GLU A 65 12.18 9.37 11.21
N SER A 66 11.49 8.84 12.23
CA SER A 66 11.73 7.51 12.79
C SER A 66 11.41 6.39 11.79
N LEU A 67 10.35 6.54 10.99
CA LEU A 67 10.03 5.62 9.90
C LEU A 67 11.08 5.63 8.79
N SER A 68 11.62 6.79 8.42
CA SER A 68 12.61 6.88 7.34
C SER A 68 13.90 6.10 7.67
N ASP A 69 14.33 6.12 8.93
CA ASP A 69 15.50 5.38 9.40
C ASP A 69 15.18 3.88 9.52
N ALA A 70 14.03 3.54 10.12
CA ALA A 70 13.63 2.14 10.32
C ALA A 70 13.36 1.38 9.01
N LEU A 71 12.82 2.06 7.98
CA LEU A 71 12.50 1.50 6.66
C LEU A 71 13.69 1.48 5.69
N GLY A 72 14.84 2.06 6.05
CA GLY A 72 16.03 2.17 5.20
C GLY A 72 16.82 0.86 4.97
N LYS A 73 16.41 -0.27 5.56
CA LYS A 73 17.17 -1.53 5.54
C LYS A 73 16.90 -2.36 4.28
N GLU A 74 17.81 -2.33 3.31
CA GLU A 74 17.64 -2.91 1.95
C GLU A 74 17.22 -4.39 1.87
N ASP A 75 17.54 -5.20 2.89
CA ASP A 75 17.23 -6.63 2.93
C ASP A 75 15.82 -6.96 3.44
N ILE A 76 15.19 -6.04 4.20
CA ILE A 76 13.90 -6.28 4.89
C ILE A 76 12.82 -5.33 4.35
N THR A 77 13.21 -4.10 4.05
CA THR A 77 12.43 -3.01 3.45
C THR A 77 13.34 -2.29 2.44
N ASN A 78 12.97 -1.10 1.94
CA ASN A 78 13.89 -0.14 1.33
C ASN A 78 13.18 1.19 1.05
N LYS A 79 13.92 2.14 0.47
CA LYS A 79 13.42 3.46 0.03
C LYS A 79 12.31 3.41 -1.01
N ASN A 80 12.05 2.25 -1.63
CA ASN A 80 10.98 2.07 -2.61
C ASN A 80 9.66 1.65 -1.95
N VAL A 81 9.67 1.35 -0.64
CA VAL A 81 8.48 1.12 0.17
C VAL A 81 8.07 2.43 0.83
N LEU A 82 6.85 2.87 0.55
CA LEU A 82 6.28 4.09 1.12
C LEU A 82 5.08 3.72 1.98
N VAL A 83 5.07 4.18 3.22
CA VAL A 83 3.88 4.14 4.07
C VAL A 83 3.02 5.35 3.72
N SER A 84 1.79 5.10 3.26
CA SER A 84 0.91 6.14 2.75
C SER A 84 -0.12 6.61 3.76
N SER A 85 -0.52 5.76 4.71
CA SER A 85 -1.38 6.13 5.84
C SER A 85 -1.28 5.09 6.95
N VAL A 86 -1.52 5.55 8.17
CA VAL A 86 -1.68 4.72 9.36
C VAL A 86 -3.02 5.08 10.00
N VAL A 87 -3.79 4.05 10.34
CA VAL A 87 -5.12 4.21 10.92
C VAL A 87 -5.25 3.29 12.13
N GLU A 88 -5.70 3.79 13.26
CA GLU A 88 -6.02 3.01 14.45
C GLU A 88 -7.33 2.25 14.23
N ALA A 89 -7.33 0.95 14.49
CA ALA A 89 -8.52 0.10 14.51
C ALA A 89 -9.03 0.01 15.95
N ILE A 90 -10.24 0.51 16.22
CA ILE A 90 -10.81 0.64 17.56
C ILE A 90 -12.14 -0.11 17.64
N SER A 91 -12.35 -0.88 18.71
CA SER A 91 -13.65 -1.49 19.03
C SER A 91 -14.01 -1.21 20.47
N GLU A 92 -15.26 -0.84 20.73
CA GLU A 92 -15.74 -0.47 22.08
C GLU A 92 -14.83 0.54 22.81
N ASP A 93 -14.23 1.47 22.06
CA ASP A 93 -13.25 2.47 22.52
C ASP A 93 -11.90 1.90 23.03
N GLU A 94 -11.64 0.61 22.78
CA GLU A 94 -10.34 -0.04 22.95
C GLU A 94 -9.58 -0.12 21.62
N LEU A 95 -8.28 0.18 21.65
CA LEU A 95 -7.40 0.01 20.50
C LEU A 95 -7.15 -1.49 20.25
N LEU A 96 -7.50 -1.97 19.06
CA LEU A 96 -7.25 -3.35 18.64
C LEU A 96 -5.93 -3.52 17.87
N GLY A 97 -5.49 -2.45 17.20
CA GLY A 97 -4.28 -2.46 16.36
C GLY A 97 -4.28 -1.31 15.34
N TYR A 98 -3.51 -1.50 14.28
CA TYR A 98 -3.28 -0.48 13.25
C TYR A 98 -3.49 -1.06 11.85
N VAL A 99 -4.15 -0.30 10.98
CA VAL A 99 -4.19 -0.53 9.54
C VAL A 99 -3.18 0.38 8.88
N ILE A 100 -2.22 -0.21 8.18
CA ILE A 100 -1.10 0.49 7.57
C ILE A 100 -1.19 0.29 6.07
N SER A 101 -1.35 1.38 5.34
CA SER A 101 -1.37 1.35 3.88
C SER A 101 0.04 1.59 3.36
N VAL A 102 0.48 0.71 2.46
CA VAL A 102 1.83 0.68 1.93
C VAL A 102 1.77 0.66 0.41
N THR A 103 2.62 1.46 -0.22
CA THR A 103 2.89 1.42 -1.65
C THR A 103 4.33 1.01 -1.88
N ASN A 104 4.53 -0.13 -2.53
CA ASN A 104 5.86 -0.58 -2.94
C ASN A 104 6.05 -0.38 -4.45
N LYS A 105 7.10 0.36 -4.82
CA LYS A 105 7.46 0.67 -6.21
C LYS A 105 8.28 -0.41 -6.90
N GLU A 106 8.62 -1.49 -6.20
CA GLU A 106 9.38 -2.62 -6.75
C GLU A 106 8.52 -3.73 -7.36
N GLY A 107 7.22 -3.49 -7.59
CA GLY A 107 6.41 -4.43 -8.36
C GLY A 107 6.95 -4.56 -9.79
N PHE A 108 6.84 -5.77 -10.35
CA PHE A 108 7.35 -6.05 -11.68
C PHE A 108 6.57 -5.30 -12.77
N GLY A 109 5.25 -5.16 -12.58
CA GLY A 109 4.34 -4.47 -13.49
C GLY A 109 4.06 -3.00 -13.12
N GLY A 110 4.67 -2.51 -12.03
CA GLY A 110 4.48 -1.16 -11.50
C GLY A 110 4.22 -1.16 -10.00
N ASP A 111 3.72 -0.04 -9.47
CA ASP A 111 3.49 0.13 -8.04
C ASP A 111 2.42 -0.85 -7.53
N ILE A 112 2.69 -1.44 -6.36
CA ILE A 112 1.74 -2.30 -5.64
C ILE A 112 1.31 -1.56 -4.38
N THR A 113 0.02 -1.24 -4.27
CA THR A 113 -0.55 -0.57 -3.09
C THR A 113 -1.50 -1.51 -2.35
N PHE A 114 -1.30 -1.65 -1.05
CA PHE A 114 -2.07 -2.57 -0.22
C PHE A 114 -2.15 -2.08 1.23
N SER A 115 -3.19 -2.50 1.93
CA SER A 115 -3.36 -2.26 3.37
C SER A 115 -3.09 -3.53 4.15
N VAL A 116 -2.39 -3.39 5.27
CA VAL A 116 -2.05 -4.48 6.18
C VAL A 116 -2.62 -4.15 7.55
N GLY A 117 -3.37 -5.06 8.14
CA GLY A 117 -3.79 -4.97 9.53
C GLY A 117 -2.75 -5.61 10.44
N ILE A 118 -2.31 -4.89 11.47
CA ILE A 118 -1.35 -5.32 12.48
C ILE A 118 -1.99 -5.17 13.87
N ASP A 119 -2.10 -6.27 14.62
CA ASP A 119 -2.62 -6.21 16.00
C ASP A 119 -1.58 -5.64 16.99
N LEU A 120 -2.01 -5.41 18.24
CA LEU A 120 -1.13 -4.92 19.30
C LEU A 120 0.02 -5.89 19.68
N LYS A 121 -0.02 -7.13 19.22
CA LYS A 121 1.05 -8.12 19.38
C LYS A 121 1.99 -8.15 18.17
N TYR A 122 1.84 -7.19 17.24
CA TYR A 122 2.56 -7.09 15.98
C TYR A 122 2.33 -8.27 15.01
N GLN A 123 1.19 -8.94 15.14
CA GLN A 123 0.77 -10.02 14.24
C GLN A 123 -0.07 -9.44 13.10
N VAL A 124 0.12 -9.98 11.90
CA VAL A 124 -0.67 -9.57 10.74
C VAL A 124 -2.05 -10.21 10.83
N THR A 125 -3.09 -9.39 10.93
CA THR A 125 -4.49 -9.84 10.94
C THR A 125 -5.02 -10.07 9.53
N GLY A 126 -4.52 -9.30 8.56
CA GLY A 126 -4.82 -9.48 7.16
C GLY A 126 -4.07 -8.54 6.23
N VAL A 127 -4.07 -8.89 4.95
CA VAL A 127 -3.51 -8.09 3.86
C VAL A 127 -4.59 -7.93 2.80
N TYR A 128 -4.82 -6.71 2.35
CA TYR A 128 -5.78 -6.40 1.28
C TYR A 128 -5.10 -5.54 0.22
N ILE A 129 -5.07 -6.02 -1.02
CA ILE A 129 -4.48 -5.26 -2.12
C ILE A 129 -5.50 -4.25 -2.66
N LEU A 130 -5.11 -2.98 -2.65
CA LEU A 130 -5.90 -1.86 -3.18
C LEU A 130 -5.67 -1.71 -4.69
N SER A 131 -4.42 -1.80 -5.13
CA SER A 131 -4.05 -1.73 -6.55
C SER A 131 -2.77 -2.50 -6.84
N MET A 132 -2.73 -3.13 -8.00
CA MET A 132 -1.53 -3.72 -8.60
C MET A 132 -1.71 -3.81 -10.11
N SER A 133 -0.61 -3.79 -10.86
CA SER A 133 -0.63 -3.90 -12.32
C SER A 133 0.34 -4.97 -12.83
N GLU A 134 0.40 -6.10 -12.13
CA GLU A 134 1.29 -7.23 -12.42
C GLU A 134 0.83 -8.06 -13.62
N THR A 135 1.70 -8.97 -14.09
CA THR A 135 1.35 -9.89 -15.18
C THR A 135 0.28 -10.90 -14.74
N ALA A 136 -0.82 -11.00 -15.50
CA ALA A 136 -1.89 -11.95 -15.26
C ALA A 136 -1.37 -13.41 -15.31
N GLY A 137 -1.79 -14.23 -14.35
CA GLY A 137 -1.33 -15.62 -14.21
C GLY A 137 0.05 -15.80 -13.59
N LEU A 138 0.78 -14.69 -13.30
CA LEU A 138 2.05 -14.68 -12.59
C LEU A 138 1.92 -13.82 -11.32
N GLY A 139 2.34 -12.55 -11.38
CA GLY A 139 2.33 -11.65 -10.22
C GLY A 139 0.94 -11.28 -9.73
N MET A 140 -0.08 -11.28 -10.60
CA MET A 140 -1.47 -11.05 -10.18
C MET A 140 -2.00 -12.11 -9.21
N ASN A 141 -1.37 -13.29 -9.17
CA ASN A 141 -1.69 -14.33 -8.19
C ASN A 141 -1.36 -13.91 -6.74
N ALA A 142 -0.65 -12.79 -6.53
CA ALA A 142 -0.47 -12.20 -5.21
C ALA A 142 -1.80 -11.78 -4.54
N GLN A 143 -2.88 -11.62 -5.31
CA GLN A 143 -4.23 -11.38 -4.77
C GLN A 143 -4.89 -12.64 -4.20
N ASN A 144 -4.33 -13.83 -4.47
CA ASN A 144 -4.94 -15.07 -4.04
C ASN A 144 -4.81 -15.22 -2.51
N PRO A 145 -5.87 -15.66 -1.82
CA PRO A 145 -5.82 -15.91 -0.38
C PRO A 145 -4.69 -16.87 0.02
N GLU A 146 -4.39 -17.89 -0.80
CA GLU A 146 -3.29 -18.84 -0.55
C GLU A 146 -1.91 -18.18 -0.40
N PHE A 147 -1.70 -17.02 -1.04
CA PHE A 147 -0.46 -16.24 -0.88
C PHE A 147 -0.59 -15.27 0.30
N LEU A 148 -1.69 -14.51 0.38
CA LEU A 148 -1.89 -13.48 1.39
C LEU A 148 -2.04 -14.05 2.81
N ASP A 149 -2.66 -15.21 2.95
CA ASP A 149 -2.89 -15.85 4.25
C ASP A 149 -1.60 -16.42 4.86
N GLN A 150 -0.52 -16.58 4.08
CA GLN A 150 0.79 -16.93 4.62
C GLN A 150 1.34 -15.84 5.56
N TYR A 151 0.91 -14.59 5.38
CA TYR A 151 1.28 -13.50 6.29
C TYR A 151 0.45 -13.53 7.58
N LYS A 152 -0.75 -14.13 7.59
CA LYS A 152 -1.65 -14.22 8.76
C LYS A 152 -1.22 -15.28 9.78
N VAL A 153 0.08 -15.39 10.04
CA VAL A 153 0.62 -16.31 11.03
C VAL A 153 0.75 -15.61 12.38
N SER A 154 0.58 -16.36 13.47
CA SER A 154 0.77 -15.86 14.84
C SER A 154 2.24 -15.67 15.21
N ASN A 155 3.04 -15.06 14.32
CA ASN A 155 4.40 -14.64 14.59
C ASN A 155 4.49 -13.11 14.52
N SER A 156 5.08 -12.50 15.55
CA SER A 156 5.38 -11.06 15.61
C SER A 156 6.70 -10.68 14.90
N GLY A 157 7.31 -11.66 14.23
CA GLY A 157 8.54 -11.55 13.46
C GLY A 157 8.35 -11.03 12.04
N LEU A 158 9.47 -10.79 11.36
CA LEU A 158 9.49 -10.35 9.97
C LEU A 158 9.44 -11.55 9.01
N PHE A 159 9.04 -11.28 7.78
CA PHE A 159 8.89 -12.26 6.72
C PHE A 159 10.04 -12.22 5.73
N ILE A 160 10.38 -13.37 5.17
CA ILE A 160 11.39 -13.51 4.11
C ILE A 160 10.84 -14.35 2.95
N THR A 161 11.22 -14.03 1.72
CA THR A 161 10.89 -14.85 0.55
C THR A 161 12.08 -15.73 0.19
N ASN A 162 11.96 -17.04 0.43
CA ASN A 162 13.02 -18.04 0.38
C ASN A 162 14.16 -17.81 1.38
N LYS A 163 14.71 -18.92 1.90
CA LYS A 163 15.90 -18.93 2.77
C LYS A 163 17.03 -18.14 2.12
N VAL A 164 17.21 -16.90 2.55
CA VAL A 164 18.54 -16.31 2.64
C VAL A 164 19.14 -17.01 3.85
N ASP A 165 20.27 -17.69 3.69
CA ASP A 165 20.93 -18.53 4.72
C ASP A 165 21.36 -17.76 5.99
N SER A 166 20.88 -16.52 6.19
CA SER A 166 21.31 -15.62 7.26
C SER A 166 20.21 -14.67 7.77
N ALA A 167 18.96 -14.79 7.32
CA ALA A 167 17.87 -13.93 7.77
C ALA A 167 16.94 -14.67 8.76
N GLU A 168 16.86 -14.17 9.99
CA GLU A 168 15.83 -14.60 10.95
C GLU A 168 14.46 -14.07 10.50
N GLY A 169 13.50 -14.96 10.25
CA GLY A 169 12.15 -14.58 9.82
C GLY A 169 11.29 -15.77 9.41
N THR A 170 9.97 -15.55 9.29
CA THR A 170 9.05 -16.56 8.76
C THR A 170 9.17 -16.61 7.24
N ASN A 171 9.43 -17.81 6.70
CA ASN A 171 9.53 -18.00 5.26
C ASN A 171 8.14 -17.97 4.60
N ILE A 172 8.02 -17.22 3.51
CA ILE A 172 6.85 -17.16 2.64
C ILE A 172 7.19 -17.84 1.32
N ASP A 173 6.29 -18.69 0.84
CA ASP A 173 6.39 -19.34 -0.45
C ASP A 173 6.18 -18.30 -1.56
N ALA A 174 7.25 -18.04 -2.31
CA ALA A 174 7.22 -17.10 -3.41
C ALA A 174 6.34 -17.62 -4.56
N LEU A 175 5.64 -16.71 -5.24
CA LEU A 175 4.88 -17.01 -6.45
C LEU A 175 5.81 -17.51 -7.55
N THR A 176 5.47 -18.67 -8.12
CA THR A 176 6.25 -19.27 -9.22
C THR A 176 6.28 -18.33 -10.42
N GLY A 177 7.47 -17.96 -10.87
CA GLY A 177 7.67 -17.03 -11.99
C GLY A 177 7.39 -15.55 -11.66
N ALA A 178 7.11 -15.21 -10.40
CA ALA A 178 6.82 -13.84 -9.94
C ALA A 178 7.59 -13.49 -8.65
N THR A 179 8.90 -13.77 -8.65
CA THR A 179 9.79 -13.52 -7.50
C THR A 179 9.87 -12.04 -7.11
N ILE A 180 9.86 -11.13 -8.09
CA ILE A 180 9.91 -9.69 -7.85
C ILE A 180 8.65 -9.22 -7.11
N THR A 181 7.48 -9.60 -7.60
CA THR A 181 6.18 -9.34 -6.95
C THR A 181 6.14 -9.90 -5.52
N SER A 182 6.62 -11.13 -5.34
CA SER A 182 6.63 -11.79 -4.02
C SER A 182 7.52 -11.04 -3.04
N LYS A 183 8.72 -10.62 -3.47
CA LYS A 183 9.63 -9.79 -2.66
C LYS A 183 9.02 -8.45 -2.32
N ALA A 184 8.37 -7.79 -3.29
CA ALA A 184 7.73 -6.50 -3.09
C ALA A 184 6.61 -6.57 -2.04
N MET A 185 5.76 -7.60 -2.11
CA MET A 185 4.72 -7.86 -1.12
C MET A 185 5.32 -8.07 0.28
N THR A 186 6.30 -8.96 0.40
CA THR A 186 6.95 -9.25 1.70
C THR A 186 7.62 -8.02 2.31
N LYS A 187 8.36 -7.24 1.52
CA LYS A 187 8.97 -5.99 1.99
C LYS A 187 7.94 -4.97 2.48
N GLY A 188 6.81 -4.84 1.78
CA GLY A 188 5.77 -3.91 2.22
C GLY A 188 5.01 -4.38 3.46
N VAL A 189 4.78 -5.70 3.62
CA VAL A 189 4.24 -6.26 4.87
C VAL A 189 5.21 -6.04 6.03
N ASN A 190 6.51 -6.26 5.82
CA ASN A 190 7.54 -5.98 6.82
C ASN A 190 7.56 -4.50 7.22
N ALA A 191 7.42 -3.59 6.24
CA ALA A 191 7.34 -2.16 6.51
C ALA A 191 6.13 -1.81 7.39
N ALA A 192 4.97 -2.43 7.16
CA ALA A 192 3.81 -2.26 8.04
C ALA A 192 4.10 -2.73 9.47
N ILE A 193 4.71 -3.90 9.66
CA ILE A 193 5.07 -4.40 10.99
C ILE A 193 6.05 -3.46 11.70
N ILE A 194 7.07 -2.98 10.99
CA ILE A 194 8.05 -2.03 11.53
C ILE A 194 7.38 -0.72 11.91
N THR A 195 6.49 -0.21 11.06
CA THR A 195 5.74 1.02 11.31
C THR A 195 4.88 0.89 12.57
N ALA A 196 4.15 -0.21 12.74
CA ALA A 196 3.39 -0.47 13.97
C ALA A 196 4.28 -0.48 15.22
N LYS A 197 5.48 -1.08 15.14
CA LYS A 197 6.45 -1.09 16.26
C LYS A 197 6.97 0.30 16.60
N VAL A 198 7.26 1.13 15.59
CA VAL A 198 7.71 2.52 15.78
C VAL A 198 6.62 3.33 16.51
N ILE A 199 5.37 3.24 16.03
CA ILE A 199 4.24 3.95 16.64
C ILE A 199 4.07 3.57 18.11
N VAL A 200 4.09 2.27 18.42
CA VAL A 200 3.95 1.82 19.81
C VAL A 200 5.13 2.29 20.66
N SER A 201 6.36 2.24 20.13
CA SER A 201 7.54 2.69 20.86
C SER A 201 7.54 4.19 21.17
N GLU A 202 7.01 5.03 20.29
CA GLU A 202 6.91 6.47 20.56
C GLU A 202 5.82 6.79 21.59
N ARG A 203 4.70 6.05 21.58
CA ARG A 203 3.63 6.22 22.57
C ARG A 203 3.99 5.75 23.98
N GLU A 204 4.95 4.84 24.14
CA GLU A 204 5.44 4.42 25.46
C GLU A 204 6.49 5.38 26.07
N VAL A 205 7.02 6.31 25.26
CA VAL A 205 8.04 7.28 25.68
C VAL A 205 7.43 8.60 26.18
N GLU A 206 6.14 8.82 25.91
CA GLU A 206 5.34 9.98 26.35
C GLU A 206 4.64 9.76 27.71
#